data_AF-A0A6G1ALT1-F1
#
_entry.id   AF-A0A6G1ALT1-F1
#
_cell.length_a   1.000
_cell.length_b   1.000
_cell.length_c   1.000
_cell.angle_alpha   90.00
_cell.angle_beta   90.00
_cell.angle_gamma   90.00
#
_symmetry.space_group_name_H-M   'P 1'
#
loop_
_entity.id
_entity.type
_entity.pdbx_description
1 polymer ?
#
loop_
_entity_poly.entity_id
_entity_poly.type
_entity_poly.pdbx_seq_one_letter_code
_entity_poly.pdbx_strand_id
1 'polypeptide(L)'
;MMKQKSSPPKKFQEELTAKELRKTDISSITEQDFRTIIIKLINGLDKSMEDIKETMATNTMELKNGYDELKNAINEIHNKLEAYNARIKEAERRISDLEDTIIEKEETEKQRDNLIQEHKRRVLELSDTVKWNNIFIIGIPEEEERVKGTEGVLEQIIAENFPNLGSEVDVEIQEQQRTPLRRNLNRSST
;
A
#
# COMPACT_ATOMS: atom_id res chain seq x y z
N MET A 1 15.42 -26.20 17.80
CA MET A 1 16.03 -27.10 18.81
C MET A 1 17.06 -27.97 18.11
N MET A 2 18.35 -27.64 18.22
CA MET A 2 19.41 -28.46 17.65
C MET A 2 19.80 -29.55 18.66
N LYS A 3 19.76 -30.81 18.22
CA LYS A 3 20.19 -31.95 19.04
C LYS A 3 21.71 -31.90 19.20
N GLN A 4 22.18 -31.66 20.42
CA GLN A 4 23.58 -31.91 20.79
C GLN A 4 23.86 -33.41 20.60
N LYS A 5 24.77 -33.74 19.67
CA LYS A 5 25.32 -35.10 19.59
C LYS A 5 26.40 -35.23 20.66
N SER A 6 26.06 -35.84 21.78
CA SER A 6 27.03 -36.26 22.78
C SER A 6 27.82 -37.46 22.24
N SER A 7 29.13 -37.32 22.09
CA SER A 7 30.05 -38.42 21.79
C SER A 7 30.06 -39.42 22.95
N PRO A 8 30.13 -40.75 22.69
CA PRO A 8 30.17 -41.74 23.75
C PRO A 8 31.54 -41.71 24.47
N PRO A 9 31.60 -42.07 25.77
CA PRO A 9 32.87 -42.05 26.49
C PRO A 9 33.77 -43.14 25.90
N LYS A 10 34.88 -42.75 25.27
CA LYS A 10 35.91 -43.68 24.80
C LYS A 10 36.48 -44.40 26.03
N LYS A 11 36.30 -45.73 26.06
CA LYS A 11 36.82 -46.62 27.11
C LYS A 11 38.33 -46.44 27.22
N PHE A 12 38.79 -46.05 28.40
CA PHE A 12 40.20 -46.10 28.80
C PHE A 12 40.70 -47.54 28.66
N GLN A 13 41.52 -47.81 27.64
CA GLN A 13 42.38 -49.00 27.63
C GLN A 13 43.52 -48.74 28.62
N GLU A 14 43.95 -49.79 29.33
CA GLU A 14 44.95 -49.79 30.41
C GLU A 14 46.18 -48.93 30.08
N GLU A 15 46.10 -47.67 30.48
CA GLU A 15 47.19 -46.72 30.51
C GLU A 15 47.78 -46.83 31.92
N LEU A 16 49.05 -47.25 32.03
CA LEU A 16 49.78 -47.17 33.30
C LEU A 16 49.72 -45.71 33.74
N THR A 17 48.83 -45.43 34.70
CA THR A 17 48.45 -44.06 34.95
C THR A 17 49.64 -43.34 35.56
N ALA A 18 49.80 -42.04 35.29
CA ALA A 18 50.81 -41.21 35.96
C ALA A 18 50.71 -41.26 37.51
N LYS A 19 49.64 -41.84 38.07
CA LYS A 19 49.45 -42.15 39.50
C LYS A 19 50.16 -43.44 39.94
N GLU A 20 50.35 -44.43 39.07
CA GLU A 20 51.05 -45.69 39.35
C GLU A 20 52.57 -45.51 39.30
N LEU A 21 53.08 -44.75 38.33
CA LEU A 21 54.51 -44.40 38.21
C LEU A 21 55.02 -43.49 39.34
N ARG A 22 54.14 -42.75 40.01
CA ARG A 22 54.48 -41.93 41.18
C ARG A 22 54.66 -42.72 42.48
N LYS A 23 54.26 -44.00 42.49
CA LYS A 23 54.30 -44.88 43.68
C LYS A 23 55.46 -45.88 43.65
N THR A 24 56.17 -46.00 42.53
CA THR A 24 57.29 -46.93 42.35
C THR A 24 58.59 -46.31 42.84
N ASP A 25 59.28 -46.99 43.77
CA ASP A 25 60.60 -46.57 44.27
C ASP A 25 61.67 -46.77 43.19
N ILE A 26 62.20 -45.65 42.68
CA ILE A 26 63.13 -45.60 41.55
C ILE A 26 64.42 -46.37 41.86
N SER A 27 64.76 -46.54 43.14
CA SER A 27 65.97 -47.26 43.58
C SER A 27 65.89 -48.78 43.41
N SER A 28 64.71 -49.34 43.12
CA SER A 28 64.44 -50.79 43.10
C SER A 28 64.15 -51.38 41.71
N ILE A 29 64.07 -50.55 40.67
CA ILE A 29 63.74 -50.95 39.29
C ILE A 29 65.00 -51.27 38.48
N THR A 30 64.91 -52.29 37.62
CA THR A 30 66.00 -52.65 36.71
C THR A 30 66.10 -51.64 35.57
N GLU A 31 67.29 -51.48 34.98
CA GLU A 31 67.51 -50.59 33.84
C GLU A 31 66.61 -50.96 32.64
N GLN A 32 66.33 -52.25 32.44
CA GLN A 32 65.46 -52.74 31.37
C GLN A 32 64.00 -52.34 31.59
N ASP A 33 63.52 -52.38 32.83
CA ASP A 33 62.17 -51.92 33.18
C ASP A 33 62.04 -50.41 33.00
N PHE A 34 63.07 -49.65 33.41
CA PHE A 34 63.13 -48.20 33.20
C PHE A 34 63.07 -47.84 31.72
N ARG A 35 63.88 -48.48 30.87
CA ARG A 35 63.86 -48.28 29.40
C ARG A 35 62.48 -48.60 28.82
N THR A 36 61.83 -49.67 29.28
CA THR A 36 60.49 -50.08 28.85
C THR A 36 59.43 -49.03 29.22
N ILE A 37 59.51 -48.45 30.42
CA ILE A 37 58.63 -47.38 30.86
C ILE A 37 58.79 -46.13 29.99
N ILE A 38 60.03 -45.72 29.70
CA ILE A 38 60.31 -44.55 28.84
C ILE A 38 59.74 -44.75 27.42
N ILE A 39 59.94 -45.94 26.82
CA ILE A 39 59.39 -46.24 25.49
C ILE A 39 57.85 -46.18 25.49
N LYS A 40 57.20 -46.73 26.52
CA LYS A 40 55.73 -46.66 26.65
C LYS A 40 55.23 -45.21 26.77
N LEU A 41 55.92 -44.37 27.54
CA LEU A 41 55.57 -42.94 27.67
C LEU A 41 55.74 -42.18 26.35
N ILE A 42 56.85 -42.40 25.64
CA ILE A 42 57.08 -41.77 24.33
C ILE A 42 56.00 -42.19 23.33
N ASN A 43 55.67 -43.48 23.25
CA ASN A 43 54.61 -43.98 22.37
C ASN A 43 53.23 -43.41 22.72
N GLY A 44 52.94 -43.23 24.02
CA GLY A 44 51.71 -42.60 24.48
C GLY A 44 51.61 -41.13 24.06
N LEU A 45 52.71 -40.37 24.20
CA LEU A 45 52.80 -38.99 23.73
C LEU A 45 52.65 -38.89 22.21
N ASP A 46 53.31 -39.77 21.46
CA ASP A 46 53.26 -39.78 19.99
C ASP A 46 51.82 -40.04 19.49
N LYS A 47 51.13 -41.01 20.12
CA LYS A 47 49.72 -41.28 19.83
C LYS A 47 48.81 -40.10 20.18
N SER A 48 49.01 -39.47 21.35
CA SER A 48 48.26 -38.28 21.72
C SER A 48 48.51 -37.11 20.77
N MET A 49 49.72 -36.97 20.24
CA MET A 49 50.07 -35.90 19.31
C MET A 49 49.43 -36.12 17.94
N GLU A 50 49.38 -37.36 17.45
CA GLU A 50 48.67 -37.68 16.21
C GLU A 50 47.15 -37.48 16.35
N ASP A 51 46.55 -37.88 17.48
CA ASP A 51 45.13 -37.63 17.77
C ASP A 51 44.79 -36.13 17.80
N ILE A 52 45.66 -35.29 18.39
CA ILE A 52 45.51 -33.83 18.41
C ILE A 52 45.62 -33.26 17.00
N LYS A 53 46.59 -33.73 16.21
CA LYS A 53 46.82 -33.28 14.84
C LYS A 53 45.65 -33.61 13.93
N GLU A 54 45.10 -34.82 14.03
CA GLU A 54 43.89 -35.21 13.29
C GLU A 54 42.70 -34.34 13.70
N THR A 55 42.46 -34.18 15.00
CA THR A 55 41.37 -33.34 15.53
C THR A 55 41.50 -31.88 15.07
N MET A 56 42.71 -31.32 15.10
CA MET A 56 42.98 -29.97 14.61
C MET A 56 42.73 -29.83 13.11
N ALA A 57 43.13 -30.83 12.32
CA ALA A 57 42.90 -30.82 10.87
C ALA A 57 41.40 -30.83 10.56
N THR A 58 40.61 -31.68 11.23
CA THR A 58 39.15 -31.72 11.09
C THR A 58 38.51 -30.38 11.47
N ASN A 59 38.84 -29.84 12.65
CA ASN A 59 38.30 -28.56 13.11
C ASN A 59 38.66 -27.40 12.15
N THR A 60 39.87 -27.40 11.60
CA THR A 60 40.31 -26.39 10.62
C THR A 60 39.49 -26.47 9.34
N MET A 61 39.19 -27.69 8.87
CA MET A 61 38.37 -27.91 7.69
C MET A 61 36.92 -27.46 7.91
N GLU A 62 36.33 -27.79 9.06
CA GLU A 62 34.98 -27.35 9.43
C GLU A 62 34.86 -25.84 9.53
N LEU A 63 35.82 -25.17 10.18
CA LEU A 63 35.86 -23.71 10.28
C LEU A 63 35.97 -23.04 8.90
N LYS A 64 36.79 -23.61 8.02
CA LYS A 64 36.95 -23.09 6.65
C LYS A 64 35.64 -23.21 5.87
N ASN A 65 34.99 -24.37 5.93
CA ASN A 65 33.71 -24.58 5.25
C ASN A 65 32.63 -23.61 5.79
N GLY A 66 32.53 -23.45 7.12
CA GLY A 66 31.60 -22.50 7.73
C GLY A 66 31.90 -21.04 7.35
N TYR A 67 33.18 -20.67 7.21
CA TYR A 67 33.57 -19.36 6.69
C TYR A 67 33.12 -19.13 5.25
N ASP A 68 33.29 -20.12 4.37
CA ASP A 68 32.89 -20.02 2.96
C ASP A 68 31.36 -19.93 2.81
N GLU A 69 30.61 -20.70 3.61
CA GLU A 69 29.14 -20.61 3.68
C GLU A 69 28.67 -19.23 4.14
N LEU A 70 29.26 -18.70 5.22
CA LEU A 70 28.91 -17.38 5.73
C LEU A 70 29.23 -16.28 4.71
N LYS A 71 30.39 -16.36 4.05
CA LYS A 71 30.80 -15.42 3.01
C LYS A 71 29.81 -15.42 1.84
N ASN A 72 29.36 -16.60 1.39
CA ASN A 72 28.36 -16.71 0.33
C ASN A 72 27.02 -16.10 0.76
N ALA A 73 26.56 -16.39 1.99
CA ALA A 73 25.33 -15.81 2.53
C ALA A 73 25.38 -14.28 2.61
N ILE A 74 26.53 -13.70 3.03
CA ILE A 74 26.73 -12.25 3.06
C ILE A 74 26.63 -11.64 1.65
N ASN A 75 27.25 -12.28 0.65
CA ASN A 75 27.18 -11.81 -0.74
C ASN A 75 25.75 -11.85 -1.28
N GLU A 76 24.98 -12.89 -0.99
CA GLU A 76 23.57 -12.96 -1.38
C GLU A 76 22.73 -11.85 -0.75
N ILE A 77 22.95 -11.57 0.55
CA ILE A 77 22.27 -10.48 1.25
C ILE A 77 22.62 -9.14 0.60
N HIS A 78 23.90 -8.92 0.30
CA HIS A 78 24.36 -7.70 -0.35
C HIS A 78 23.68 -7.46 -1.70
N ASN A 79 23.66 -8.48 -2.57
CA ASN A 79 23.02 -8.39 -3.89
C ASN A 79 21.51 -8.11 -3.78
N LYS A 80 20.82 -8.75 -2.83
CA LYS A 80 19.39 -8.49 -2.58
C LYS A 80 19.16 -7.06 -2.10
N LEU A 81 20.03 -6.54 -1.23
CA LEU A 81 19.94 -5.18 -0.73
C LEU A 81 20.15 -4.15 -1.83
N GLU A 82 21.11 -4.37 -2.74
CA GLU A 82 21.28 -3.52 -3.92
C GLU A 82 20.04 -3.53 -4.83
N ALA A 83 19.47 -4.72 -5.08
CA ALA A 83 18.26 -4.85 -5.87
C ALA A 83 17.05 -4.13 -5.23
N TYR A 84 16.91 -4.19 -3.91
CA TYR A 84 15.88 -3.45 -3.18
C TYR A 84 16.11 -1.95 -3.24
N ASN A 85 17.34 -1.48 -3.07
CA ASN A 85 17.66 -0.05 -3.19
C ASN A 85 17.33 0.50 -4.58
N ALA A 86 17.62 -0.24 -5.65
CA ALA A 86 17.25 0.15 -7.01
C ALA A 86 15.73 0.27 -7.17
N ARG A 87 14.97 -0.70 -6.65
CA ARG A 87 13.50 -0.68 -6.68
C ARG A 87 12.90 0.47 -5.87
N ILE A 88 13.50 0.80 -4.73
CA ILE A 88 13.06 1.93 -3.88
C ILE A 88 13.28 3.24 -4.62
N LYS A 89 14.47 3.46 -5.20
CA LYS A 89 14.74 4.69 -5.98
C LYS A 89 13.78 4.86 -7.16
N GLU A 90 13.44 3.78 -7.85
CA GLU A 90 12.46 3.82 -8.92
C GLU A 90 11.06 4.15 -8.39
N ALA A 91 10.67 3.58 -7.24
CA ALA A 91 9.39 3.90 -6.60
C ALA A 91 9.32 5.37 -6.16
N GLU A 92 10.40 5.90 -5.58
CA GLU A 92 10.51 7.32 -5.19
C GLU A 92 10.31 8.24 -6.39
N ARG A 93 10.99 7.94 -7.51
CA ARG A 93 10.83 8.68 -8.76
C ARG A 93 9.38 8.67 -9.26
N ARG A 94 8.74 7.50 -9.27
CA ARG A 94 7.34 7.36 -9.70
C ARG A 94 6.37 8.08 -8.78
N ILE A 95 6.65 8.13 -7.48
CA ILE A 95 5.84 8.89 -6.52
C ILE A 95 5.96 10.39 -6.82
N SER A 96 7.19 10.90 -7.05
CA SER A 96 7.40 12.29 -7.43
C SER A 96 6.66 12.66 -8.73
N ASP A 97 6.75 11.84 -9.77
CA ASP A 97 6.05 12.08 -11.04
C ASP A 97 4.51 12.11 -10.84
N LEU A 98 3.98 11.30 -9.91
CA LEU A 98 2.55 11.28 -9.56
C LEU A 98 2.13 12.50 -8.73
N GLU A 99 2.96 12.97 -7.81
CA GLU A 99 2.70 14.17 -7.00
C GLU A 99 2.53 15.40 -7.91
N ASP A 100 3.43 15.57 -8.87
CA ASP A 100 3.34 16.65 -9.87
C ASP A 100 2.04 16.54 -10.70
N THR A 101 1.70 15.33 -11.15
CA THR A 101 0.47 15.07 -11.92
C THR A 101 -0.79 15.38 -11.11
N ILE A 102 -0.79 15.11 -9.80
CA ILE A 102 -1.94 15.40 -8.93
C ILE A 102 -2.14 16.92 -8.82
N ILE A 103 -1.06 17.68 -8.62
CA ILE A 103 -1.12 19.15 -8.52
C ILE A 103 -1.68 19.76 -9.81
N GLU A 104 -1.21 19.29 -10.98
CA GLU A 104 -1.75 19.73 -12.27
C GLU A 104 -3.26 19.45 -12.40
N LYS A 105 -3.69 18.25 -12.00
CA LYS A 105 -5.10 17.86 -12.05
C LYS A 105 -5.97 18.71 -11.13
N GLU A 106 -5.52 18.98 -9.90
CA GLU A 106 -6.25 19.85 -8.96
C GLU A 106 -6.46 21.26 -9.53
N GLU A 107 -5.45 21.83 -10.15
CA GLU A 107 -5.57 23.15 -10.78
C GLU A 107 -6.55 23.14 -11.96
N THR A 108 -6.48 22.11 -12.83
CA THR A 108 -7.45 21.98 -13.94
C THR A 108 -8.88 21.72 -13.46
N GLU A 109 -9.06 21.00 -12.34
CA GLU A 109 -10.37 20.78 -11.73
C GLU A 109 -10.96 22.07 -11.17
N LYS A 110 -10.16 22.85 -10.44
CA LYS A 110 -10.56 24.17 -9.95
C LYS A 110 -10.98 25.12 -11.08
N GLN A 111 -10.27 25.08 -12.22
CA GLN A 111 -10.65 25.85 -13.40
C GLN A 111 -11.99 25.41 -13.99
N ARG A 112 -12.24 24.09 -14.09
CA ARG A 112 -13.53 23.55 -14.53
C ARG A 112 -14.66 23.93 -13.59
N ASP A 113 -14.44 23.88 -12.28
CA ASP A 113 -15.45 24.27 -11.30
C ASP A 113 -15.83 25.74 -11.42
N ASN A 114 -14.84 26.63 -11.61
CA ASN A 114 -15.11 28.05 -11.84
C ASN A 114 -15.95 28.27 -13.11
N LEU A 115 -15.63 27.57 -14.20
CA LEU A 115 -16.41 27.63 -15.45
C LEU A 115 -17.85 27.13 -15.24
N ILE A 116 -18.04 26.04 -14.50
CA ILE A 116 -19.38 25.51 -14.18
C ILE A 116 -20.18 26.53 -13.39
N GLN A 117 -19.59 27.17 -12.38
CA GLN A 117 -20.27 28.21 -11.60
C GLN A 117 -20.65 29.41 -12.46
N GLU A 118 -19.75 29.84 -13.35
CA GLU A 118 -20.02 30.95 -14.25
C GLU A 118 -21.14 30.62 -15.25
N HIS A 119 -21.11 29.43 -15.85
CA HIS A 119 -22.17 28.94 -16.73
C HIS A 119 -23.50 28.83 -16.00
N LYS A 120 -23.50 28.32 -14.77
CA LYS A 120 -24.71 28.24 -13.95
C LYS A 120 -25.31 29.62 -13.70
N ARG A 121 -24.48 30.62 -13.34
CA ARG A 121 -24.94 32.00 -13.17
C ARG A 121 -25.52 32.55 -14.48
N ARG A 122 -24.83 32.37 -15.60
CA ARG A 122 -25.31 32.81 -16.93
C ARG A 122 -26.64 32.18 -17.32
N VAL A 123 -26.83 30.88 -17.04
CA VAL A 123 -28.10 30.18 -17.31
C VAL A 123 -29.24 30.77 -16.47
N LEU A 124 -28.99 31.09 -15.20
CA LEU A 124 -29.97 31.75 -14.34
C LEU A 124 -30.33 33.13 -14.89
N GLU A 125 -29.35 33.96 -15.23
CA GLU A 125 -29.57 35.31 -15.80
C GLU A 125 -30.34 35.27 -17.12
N LEU A 126 -30.03 34.33 -18.00
CA LEU A 126 -30.76 34.13 -19.25
C LEU A 126 -32.18 33.64 -18.98
N SER A 127 -32.37 32.72 -18.03
CA SER A 127 -33.71 32.26 -17.63
C SER A 127 -34.55 33.41 -17.11
N ASP A 128 -33.97 34.28 -16.28
CA ASP A 128 -34.67 35.43 -15.71
C ASP A 128 -35.01 36.47 -16.79
N THR A 129 -34.09 36.69 -17.73
CA THR A 129 -34.30 37.57 -18.89
C THR A 129 -35.44 37.05 -19.76
N VAL A 130 -35.46 35.76 -20.08
CA VAL A 130 -36.51 35.14 -20.91
C VAL A 130 -37.87 35.17 -20.21
N LYS A 131 -37.90 35.08 -18.88
CA LYS A 131 -39.14 35.08 -18.08
C LYS A 131 -39.57 36.47 -17.63
N TRP A 132 -38.83 37.53 -17.95
CA TRP A 132 -39.07 38.87 -17.42
C TRP A 132 -40.49 39.39 -17.69
N ASN A 133 -41.07 39.06 -18.85
CA ASN A 133 -42.43 39.44 -19.23
C ASN A 133 -43.51 38.39 -18.89
N ASN A 134 -43.14 37.28 -18.26
CA ASN A 134 -44.07 36.19 -17.98
C ASN A 134 -44.84 36.46 -16.67
N ILE A 135 -46.16 36.28 -16.70
CA ILE A 135 -47.03 36.38 -15.52
C ILE A 135 -47.53 34.99 -15.13
N PHE A 136 -47.45 34.67 -13.83
CA PHE A 136 -48.00 33.43 -13.28
C PHE A 136 -49.34 33.71 -12.58
N ILE A 137 -50.41 33.13 -13.13
CA ILE A 137 -51.75 33.19 -12.53
C ILE A 137 -52.04 31.85 -11.86
N ILE A 138 -52.33 31.89 -10.56
CA ILE A 138 -52.58 30.71 -9.72
C ILE A 138 -54.03 30.72 -9.24
N GLY A 139 -54.60 29.53 -9.01
CA GLY A 139 -55.95 29.38 -8.47
C GLY A 139 -57.04 29.24 -9.54
N ILE A 140 -56.66 29.19 -10.83
CA ILE A 140 -57.60 28.99 -11.94
C ILE A 140 -58.08 27.53 -12.00
N PRO A 141 -59.39 27.27 -11.83
CA PRO A 141 -59.96 25.94 -11.98
C PRO A 141 -59.74 25.40 -13.40
N GLU A 142 -59.34 24.15 -13.53
CA GLU A 142 -59.11 23.52 -14.85
C GLU A 142 -60.35 23.56 -15.74
N GLU A 143 -61.53 23.38 -15.15
CA GLU A 143 -62.77 23.32 -15.93
C GLU A 143 -63.20 24.68 -16.46
N GLU A 144 -62.83 25.77 -15.78
CA GLU A 144 -63.08 27.12 -16.27
C GLU A 144 -62.21 27.43 -17.50
N GLU A 145 -60.93 27.02 -17.44
CA GLU A 145 -60.01 27.10 -18.58
C GLU A 145 -60.45 26.22 -19.75
N ARG A 146 -60.99 25.01 -19.49
CA ARG A 146 -61.51 24.13 -20.55
C ARG A 146 -62.74 24.70 -21.26
N VAL A 147 -63.57 25.46 -20.56
CA VAL A 147 -64.81 26.04 -21.12
C VAL A 147 -64.53 27.33 -21.87
N LYS A 148 -63.74 28.24 -21.29
CA LYS A 148 -63.52 29.59 -21.84
C LYS A 148 -62.22 29.72 -22.65
N GLY A 149 -61.34 28.72 -22.57
CA GLY A 149 -59.96 28.83 -23.04
C GLY A 149 -59.11 29.67 -22.08
N THR A 150 -57.79 29.59 -22.23
CA THR A 150 -56.84 30.40 -21.46
C THR A 150 -57.03 31.91 -21.70
N GLU A 151 -57.35 32.29 -22.94
CA GLU A 151 -57.59 33.70 -23.32
C GLU A 151 -58.83 34.27 -22.63
N GLY A 152 -59.96 33.56 -22.73
CA GLY A 152 -61.22 34.02 -22.14
C GLY A 152 -61.17 34.10 -20.62
N VAL A 153 -60.38 33.24 -19.97
CA VAL A 153 -60.11 33.36 -18.53
C VAL A 153 -59.31 34.63 -18.22
N LEU A 154 -58.28 34.94 -19.01
CA LEU A 154 -57.47 36.14 -18.80
C LEU A 154 -58.28 37.42 -19.04
N GLU A 155 -59.06 37.49 -20.13
CA GLU A 155 -59.95 38.62 -20.43
C GLU A 155 -60.93 38.88 -19.28
N GLN A 156 -61.53 37.83 -18.73
CA GLN A 156 -62.42 37.93 -17.58
C GLN A 156 -61.68 38.47 -16.35
N ILE A 157 -60.48 37.96 -16.06
CA ILE A 157 -59.67 38.43 -14.92
C ILE A 157 -59.36 39.93 -15.07
N ILE A 158 -58.97 40.38 -16.26
CA ILE A 158 -58.69 41.79 -16.54
C ILE A 158 -59.96 42.64 -16.40
N ALA A 159 -61.09 42.22 -16.98
CA ALA A 159 -62.34 42.96 -16.90
C ALA A 159 -62.87 43.08 -15.46
N GLU A 160 -62.76 42.02 -14.66
CA GLU A 160 -63.24 41.98 -13.27
C GLU A 160 -62.33 42.77 -12.30
N ASN A 161 -61.01 42.71 -12.48
CA ASN A 161 -60.04 43.26 -11.51
C ASN A 161 -59.39 44.58 -11.97
N PHE A 162 -59.24 44.78 -13.28
CA PHE A 162 -58.51 45.91 -13.88
C PHE A 162 -59.30 46.55 -15.04
N PRO A 163 -60.52 47.07 -14.77
CA PRO A 163 -61.43 47.53 -15.82
C PRO A 163 -60.85 48.61 -16.74
N ASN A 164 -59.96 49.47 -16.21
CA ASN A 164 -59.30 50.52 -17.00
C ASN A 164 -58.24 49.94 -17.96
N LEU A 165 -57.63 48.81 -17.63
CA LEU A 165 -56.58 48.18 -18.43
C LEU A 165 -57.17 47.57 -19.72
N GLY A 166 -58.32 46.90 -19.60
CA GLY A 166 -58.99 46.27 -20.74
C GLY A 166 -59.66 47.24 -21.72
N SER A 167 -59.88 48.50 -21.32
CA SER A 167 -60.50 49.52 -22.19
C SER A 167 -59.50 50.48 -22.85
N GLU A 168 -58.33 50.68 -22.27
CA GLU A 168 -57.36 51.71 -22.71
C GLU A 168 -56.10 51.13 -23.37
N VAL A 169 -55.77 49.86 -23.15
CA VAL A 169 -54.52 49.23 -23.64
C VAL A 169 -54.83 47.92 -24.33
N ASP A 170 -54.34 47.76 -25.56
CA ASP A 170 -54.41 46.48 -26.28
C ASP A 170 -53.34 45.54 -25.72
N VAL A 171 -53.75 44.47 -25.04
CA VAL A 171 -52.83 43.53 -24.37
C VAL A 171 -52.40 42.46 -25.37
N GLU A 172 -51.18 42.56 -25.88
CA GLU A 172 -50.62 41.56 -26.79
C GLU A 172 -50.03 40.37 -26.02
N ILE A 173 -50.51 39.17 -26.31
CA ILE A 173 -50.07 37.92 -25.67
C ILE A 173 -49.33 37.08 -26.70
N GLN A 174 -48.05 36.81 -26.44
CA GLN A 174 -47.25 35.97 -27.33
C GLN A 174 -47.57 34.47 -27.17
N GLU A 175 -47.68 33.98 -25.93
CA GLU A 175 -47.99 32.60 -25.62
C GLU A 175 -48.69 32.52 -24.26
N GLN A 176 -49.65 31.61 -24.14
CA GLN A 176 -50.34 31.29 -22.90
C GLN A 176 -50.50 29.78 -22.79
N GLN A 177 -50.19 29.23 -21.62
CA GLN A 177 -50.32 27.81 -21.38
C GLN A 177 -50.42 27.51 -19.89
N ARG A 178 -51.18 26.48 -19.55
CA ARG A 178 -51.14 25.90 -18.21
C ARG A 178 -49.78 25.25 -17.99
N THR A 179 -49.16 25.50 -16.84
CA THR A 179 -47.93 24.79 -16.47
C THR A 179 -48.26 23.31 -16.28
N PRO A 180 -47.62 22.37 -17.01
CA PRO A 180 -47.94 20.95 -16.90
C PRO A 180 -47.73 20.42 -15.48
N LEU A 181 -48.71 19.66 -14.95
CA LEU A 181 -48.63 19.05 -13.61
C LEU A 181 -47.48 18.03 -13.46
N ARG A 182 -47.01 17.44 -14.57
CA ARG A 182 -45.89 16.51 -14.59
C ARG A 182 -44.90 16.89 -15.67
N ARG A 183 -43.61 16.80 -15.34
CA ARG A 183 -42.52 16.88 -16.30
C ARG A 183 -42.70 15.74 -17.32
N ASN A 184 -42.89 16.07 -18.59
CA ASN A 184 -43.02 15.08 -19.66
C ASN A 184 -41.67 14.38 -19.86
N LEU A 185 -41.56 13.14 -19.38
CA LEU A 185 -40.34 12.32 -19.49
C LEU A 185 -40.04 11.88 -20.93
N ASN A 186 -41.01 11.99 -21.84
CA ASN A 186 -40.85 11.64 -23.26
C ASN A 186 -40.40 12.83 -24.12
N ARG A 187 -40.18 14.01 -23.52
CA ARG A 187 -39.59 15.14 -24.22
C ARG A 187 -38.11 14.82 -24.44
N SER A 188 -37.69 14.68 -25.70
CA SER A 188 -36.27 14.56 -26.04
C SER A 188 -35.54 15.78 -25.48
N SER A 189 -34.57 15.54 -24.61
CA SER A 189 -33.60 16.54 -24.19
C SER A 189 -32.69 16.85 -25.38
N THR A 190 -32.91 18.00 -26.02
CA THR A 190 -31.99 18.58 -27.00
C THR A 190 -30.84 19.28 -26.31
#